data_AF-A0A959YZI7-F1
#
_entry.id   AF-A0A959YZI7-F1
#
_cell.length_a   1.000
_cell.length_b   1.000
_cell.length_c   1.000
_cell.angle_alpha   90.00
_cell.angle_beta   90.00
_cell.angle_gamma   90.00
#
_symmetry.space_group_name_H-M   'P 1'
#
loop_
_entity.id
_entity.type
_entity.pdbx_description
1 polymer ?
#
loop_
_entity_poly.entity_id
_entity_poly.type
_entity_poly.pdbx_seq_one_letter_code
_entity_poly.pdbx_strand_id
1 'polypeptide(L)'
;NTVDAAKLHVYPGFIDGHCHFLGYGLNLQKLDLIGTKSWDEVLERLQRFAEAHPDREWLIGRGWDQNDWSTKDLPDNVRLNALFPDRPVLLQRVDGHAAVVNQAAMDRVGLDPDADIEGGLLERKDGRPTGLLLDNAVTVFQGIFDQADEATKRQALLDAQADCLAAGLTMVCDAGLDTNTIDLIERMHAEGVLKIRVYAMVSDAPANLSRYASTGPLLTDR
;
A
#
# COMPACT_ATOMS: atom_id res chain seq x y z
N ASN A 1 -14.60 -38.58 1.84
CA ASN A 1 -14.31 -37.57 2.87
C ASN A 1 -15.61 -37.10 3.49
N THR A 2 -15.83 -37.38 4.76
CA THR A 2 -17.01 -36.93 5.53
C THR A 2 -16.52 -36.02 6.65
N VAL A 3 -17.15 -34.86 6.84
CA VAL A 3 -16.84 -33.91 7.92
C VAL A 3 -18.09 -33.74 8.77
N ASP A 4 -17.98 -33.92 10.10
CA ASP A 4 -19.05 -33.67 11.06
C ASP A 4 -19.04 -32.20 11.47
N ALA A 5 -20.12 -31.48 11.17
CA ALA A 5 -20.29 -30.07 11.53
C ALA A 5 -20.62 -29.85 13.01
N ALA A 6 -20.81 -30.90 13.81
CA ALA A 6 -21.09 -30.83 15.25
C ALA A 6 -22.28 -29.91 15.62
N LYS A 7 -23.31 -29.87 14.75
CA LYS A 7 -24.48 -28.99 14.83
C LYS A 7 -24.18 -27.48 14.74
N LEU A 8 -22.96 -27.10 14.34
CA LEU A 8 -22.60 -25.72 14.06
C LEU A 8 -23.20 -25.26 12.71
N HIS A 9 -23.31 -23.96 12.55
CA HIS A 9 -23.79 -23.36 11.32
C HIS A 9 -22.71 -23.37 10.23
N VAL A 10 -23.11 -23.68 9.00
CA VAL A 10 -22.25 -23.61 7.81
C VAL A 10 -22.85 -22.56 6.89
N TYR A 11 -22.03 -21.58 6.51
CA TYR A 11 -22.40 -20.50 5.60
C TYR A 11 -21.54 -20.58 4.33
N PRO A 12 -22.04 -20.07 3.19
CA PRO A 12 -21.16 -19.77 2.05
C PRO A 12 -20.04 -18.83 2.49
N GLY A 13 -18.84 -19.03 1.96
CA GLY A 13 -17.75 -18.09 2.15
C GLY A 13 -18.10 -16.72 1.56
N PHE A 14 -17.66 -15.65 2.20
CA PHE A 14 -17.93 -14.30 1.74
C PHE A 14 -17.14 -13.98 0.46
N ILE A 15 -17.68 -13.05 -0.33
CA ILE A 15 -17.08 -12.52 -1.55
C ILE A 15 -16.98 -11.01 -1.39
N ASP A 16 -15.77 -10.47 -1.48
CA ASP A 16 -15.60 -9.02 -1.61
C ASP A 16 -15.88 -8.62 -3.07
N GLY A 17 -16.94 -7.83 -3.27
CA GLY A 17 -17.42 -7.45 -4.59
C GLY A 17 -16.56 -6.41 -5.31
N HIS A 18 -15.70 -5.68 -4.58
CA HIS A 18 -14.77 -4.71 -5.17
C HIS A 18 -13.68 -4.32 -4.17
N CYS A 19 -12.44 -4.66 -4.49
CA CYS A 19 -11.29 -4.34 -3.64
C CYS A 19 -10.04 -4.08 -4.48
N HIS A 20 -8.95 -3.76 -3.79
CA HIS A 20 -7.60 -3.73 -4.34
C HIS A 20 -6.74 -4.72 -3.54
N PHE A 21 -6.82 -6.01 -3.87
CA PHE A 21 -6.28 -7.09 -3.04
C PHE A 21 -4.75 -7.08 -3.00
N LEU A 22 -4.07 -6.92 -4.14
CA LEU A 22 -2.61 -6.69 -4.12
C LEU A 22 -2.26 -5.40 -3.36
N GLY A 23 -3.01 -4.31 -3.58
CA GLY A 23 -2.77 -3.03 -2.91
C GLY A 23 -2.90 -3.12 -1.39
N TYR A 24 -3.88 -3.88 -0.91
CA TYR A 24 -4.05 -4.22 0.50
C TYR A 24 -2.84 -4.99 1.02
N GLY A 25 -2.42 -6.06 0.33
CA GLY A 25 -1.24 -6.84 0.70
C GLY A 25 0.04 -6.01 0.75
N LEU A 26 0.24 -5.11 -0.21
CA LEU A 26 1.39 -4.20 -0.23
C LEU A 26 1.35 -3.20 0.93
N ASN A 27 0.16 -2.79 1.37
CA ASN A 27 0.01 -1.96 2.56
C ASN A 27 0.38 -2.71 3.84
N LEU A 28 0.12 -4.02 3.94
CA LEU A 28 0.55 -4.84 5.07
C LEU A 28 2.08 -4.93 5.22
N GLN A 29 2.82 -4.68 4.14
CA GLN A 29 4.30 -4.66 4.17
C GLN A 29 4.88 -3.34 4.70
N LYS A 30 4.05 -2.31 4.87
CA LYS A 30 4.43 -0.97 5.34
C LYS A 30 4.32 -0.90 6.86
N LEU A 31 4.93 0.13 7.43
CA LEU A 31 4.70 0.47 8.83
C LEU A 31 3.24 0.91 9.05
N ASP A 32 2.53 0.21 9.93
CA ASP A 32 1.17 0.57 10.34
C ASP A 32 1.17 1.71 11.39
N LEU A 33 0.60 2.84 10.98
CA LEU A 33 0.46 4.05 11.79
C LEU A 33 -0.96 4.29 12.26
N ILE A 34 -1.90 3.36 11.97
CA ILE A 34 -3.27 3.44 12.44
C ILE A 34 -3.28 3.47 13.97
N GLY A 35 -4.12 4.36 14.52
CA GLY A 35 -4.35 4.49 15.96
C GLY A 35 -3.25 5.18 16.75
N THR A 36 -2.21 5.73 16.10
CA THR A 36 -1.27 6.65 16.77
C THR A 36 -2.01 7.88 17.31
N LYS A 37 -1.62 8.37 18.50
CA LYS A 37 -2.27 9.50 19.19
C LYS A 37 -1.45 10.79 19.21
N SER A 38 -0.28 10.78 18.58
CA SER A 38 0.55 11.96 18.37
C SER A 38 1.59 11.72 17.28
N TRP A 39 2.22 12.80 16.80
CA TRP A 39 3.38 12.70 15.93
C TRP A 39 4.57 11.99 16.62
N ASP A 40 4.71 12.17 17.93
CA ASP A 40 5.75 11.49 18.71
C ASP A 40 5.59 9.97 18.65
N GLU A 41 4.36 9.46 18.77
CA GLU A 41 4.08 8.03 18.64
C GLU A 41 4.36 7.50 17.22
N VAL A 42 4.09 8.31 16.18
CA VAL A 42 4.47 7.96 14.80
C VAL A 42 5.98 7.79 14.70
N LEU A 43 6.75 8.73 15.24
CA LEU A 43 8.22 8.70 15.20
C LEU A 43 8.80 7.55 16.04
N GLU A 44 8.19 7.20 17.16
CA GLU A 44 8.59 6.02 17.96
C GLU A 44 8.35 4.72 17.21
N ARG A 45 7.18 4.56 16.58
CA ARG A 45 6.89 3.39 15.73
C ARG A 45 7.86 3.31 14.55
N LEU A 46 8.15 4.46 13.93
CA LEU A 46 9.09 4.55 12.82
C LEU A 46 10.51 4.13 13.20
N GLN A 47 11.02 4.57 14.35
CA GLN A 47 12.34 4.17 14.84
C GLN A 47 12.41 2.66 15.10
N ARG A 48 11.43 2.08 15.80
CA ARG A 48 11.36 0.63 16.02
C ARG A 48 11.31 -0.15 14.71
N PHE A 49 10.54 0.34 13.73
CA PHE A 49 10.46 -0.26 12.40
C PHE A 49 11.79 -0.17 11.66
N ALA A 50 12.48 0.97 11.74
CA ALA A 50 13.79 1.16 11.13
C ALA A 50 14.87 0.24 11.73
N GLU A 51 14.82 0.01 13.05
CA GLU A 51 15.69 -0.92 13.79
C GLU A 51 15.42 -2.38 13.42
N ALA A 52 14.14 -2.76 13.28
CA ALA A 52 13.75 -4.12 12.90
C ALA A 52 14.05 -4.43 11.42
N HIS A 53 14.23 -3.41 10.59
CA HIS A 53 14.46 -3.54 9.15
C HIS A 53 15.68 -2.72 8.70
N PRO A 54 16.90 -3.01 9.17
CA PRO A 54 18.08 -2.19 8.85
C PRO A 54 18.41 -2.16 7.36
N ASP A 55 18.08 -3.23 6.62
CA ASP A 55 18.43 -3.39 5.20
C ASP A 55 17.44 -2.75 4.22
N ARG A 56 16.30 -2.23 4.69
CA ARG A 56 15.32 -1.57 3.80
C ARG A 56 15.80 -0.17 3.42
N GLU A 57 16.05 0.10 2.14
CA GLU A 57 16.46 1.45 1.69
C GLU A 57 15.42 2.51 2.10
N TRP A 58 14.14 2.24 1.86
CA TRP A 58 13.03 3.14 2.17
C TRP A 58 12.30 2.74 3.46
N LEU A 59 11.95 3.75 4.26
CA LEU A 59 11.01 3.62 5.37
C LEU A 59 9.65 4.15 4.94
N ILE A 60 8.73 3.23 4.71
CA ILE A 60 7.38 3.54 4.21
C ILE A 60 6.37 3.18 5.28
N GLY A 61 5.54 4.14 5.65
CA GLY A 61 4.44 3.96 6.60
C GLY A 61 3.13 4.53 6.09
N ARG A 62 2.01 4.01 6.61
CA ARG A 62 0.67 4.48 6.25
C ARG A 62 -0.26 4.45 7.46
N GLY A 63 -1.20 5.39 7.50
CA GLY A 63 -2.38 5.27 8.36
C GLY A 63 -2.44 6.26 9.53
N TRP A 64 -1.49 7.19 9.62
CA TRP A 64 -1.59 8.25 10.62
C TRP A 64 -2.80 9.15 10.31
N ASP A 65 -3.44 9.66 11.37
CA ASP A 65 -4.54 10.60 11.26
C ASP A 65 -4.44 11.62 12.41
N GLN A 66 -4.16 12.88 12.07
CA GLN A 66 -4.08 13.96 13.04
C GLN A 66 -5.42 14.24 13.75
N ASN A 67 -6.55 13.74 13.22
CA ASN A 67 -7.84 13.84 13.92
C ASN A 67 -7.88 13.00 15.20
N ASP A 68 -7.05 11.96 15.30
CA ASP A 68 -6.91 11.11 16.47
C ASP A 68 -5.99 11.72 17.54
N TRP A 69 -5.29 12.81 17.21
CA TRP A 69 -4.25 13.39 18.06
C TRP A 69 -4.80 14.51 18.95
N SER A 70 -4.12 14.77 20.07
CA SER A 70 -4.47 15.89 20.95
C SER A 70 -4.29 17.24 20.27
N THR A 71 -3.28 17.36 19.43
CA THR A 71 -3.02 18.51 18.54
C THR A 71 -3.33 18.10 17.11
N LYS A 72 -4.21 18.84 16.45
CA LYS A 72 -4.68 18.53 15.09
C LYS A 72 -3.81 19.16 13.99
N ASP A 73 -2.66 19.68 14.38
CA ASP A 73 -1.70 20.27 13.46
C ASP A 73 -1.10 19.17 12.58
N LEU A 74 -0.90 19.50 11.30
CA LEU A 74 -0.20 18.61 10.39
C LEU A 74 1.31 18.61 10.73
N PRO A 75 1.98 17.43 10.65
CA PRO A 75 3.38 17.35 10.99
C PRO A 75 4.29 17.92 9.88
N ASP A 76 5.49 18.33 10.29
CA ASP A 76 6.60 18.66 9.38
C ASP A 76 7.67 17.56 9.41
N ASN A 77 8.69 17.72 8.55
CA ASN A 77 9.77 16.77 8.40
C ASN A 77 11.01 17.06 9.25
N VAL A 78 11.00 18.06 10.14
CA VAL A 78 12.19 18.46 10.91
C VAL A 78 12.75 17.29 11.71
N ARG A 79 11.87 16.56 12.40
CA ARG A 79 12.27 15.38 13.18
C ARG A 79 12.62 14.18 12.33
N LEU A 80 12.00 14.03 11.15
CA LEU A 80 12.38 12.97 10.22
C LEU A 80 13.79 13.20 9.67
N ASN A 81 14.14 14.44 9.33
CA ASN A 81 15.48 14.81 8.87
C ASN A 81 16.53 14.55 9.96
N ALA A 82 16.21 14.81 11.23
CA ALA A 82 17.12 14.57 12.34
C ALA A 82 17.33 13.06 12.63
N LEU A 83 16.27 12.26 12.56
CA LEU A 83 16.31 10.82 12.87
C LEU A 83 16.85 10.00 11.69
N PHE A 84 16.56 10.42 10.46
CA PHE A 84 16.86 9.69 9.23
C PHE A 84 17.46 10.64 8.19
N PRO A 85 18.69 11.16 8.39
CA PRO A 85 19.29 12.15 7.51
C PRO A 85 19.55 11.61 6.09
N ASP A 86 19.96 10.35 5.99
CA ASP A 86 20.37 9.72 4.72
C ASP A 86 19.40 8.63 4.22
N ARG A 87 18.37 8.32 5.02
CA ARG A 87 17.44 7.22 4.74
C ARG A 87 16.07 7.79 4.33
N PRO A 88 15.61 7.59 3.09
CA PRO A 88 14.32 8.11 2.63
C PRO A 88 13.13 7.62 3.48
N VAL A 89 12.28 8.55 3.90
CA VAL A 89 11.06 8.30 4.66
C VAL A 89 9.85 8.84 3.92
N LEU A 90 8.79 8.04 3.82
CA LEU A 90 7.48 8.43 3.29
C LEU A 90 6.37 7.91 4.22
N LEU A 91 5.67 8.82 4.90
CA LEU A 91 4.58 8.48 5.81
C LEU A 91 3.25 9.03 5.27
N GLN A 92 2.41 8.14 4.77
CA GLN A 92 1.13 8.51 4.16
C GLN A 92 0.00 8.54 5.19
N ARG A 93 -0.87 9.55 5.08
CA ARG A 93 -2.08 9.70 5.90
C ARG A 93 -3.09 8.59 5.61
N VAL A 94 -4.01 8.36 6.55
CA VAL A 94 -5.07 7.35 6.46
C VAL A 94 -5.94 7.44 5.20
N ASP A 95 -6.19 8.63 4.67
CA ASP A 95 -7.00 8.87 3.46
C ASP A 95 -6.21 8.85 2.16
N GLY A 96 -4.87 8.84 2.26
CA GLY A 96 -3.97 8.88 1.13
C GLY A 96 -3.79 10.23 0.45
N HIS A 97 -4.48 11.29 0.92
CA HIS A 97 -4.40 12.65 0.36
C HIS A 97 -3.31 13.52 0.98
N ALA A 98 -2.63 13.02 2.01
CA ALA A 98 -1.47 13.69 2.58
C ALA A 98 -0.33 12.71 2.83
N ALA A 99 0.90 13.22 2.77
CA ALA A 99 2.09 12.48 3.18
C ALA A 99 3.13 13.43 3.78
N VAL A 100 3.94 12.92 4.71
CA VAL A 100 5.14 13.64 5.18
C VAL A 100 6.38 12.86 4.77
N VAL A 101 7.31 13.57 4.13
CA VAL A 101 8.59 13.04 3.63
C VAL A 101 9.77 13.80 4.20
N ASN A 102 10.89 13.11 4.41
CA ASN A 102 12.15 13.78 4.76
C ASN A 102 12.88 14.32 3.52
N GLN A 103 13.95 15.09 3.74
CA GLN A 103 14.77 15.65 2.68
C GLN A 103 15.39 14.55 1.80
N ALA A 104 15.90 13.46 2.39
CA ALA A 104 16.45 12.34 1.64
C ALA A 104 15.44 11.73 0.65
N ALA A 105 14.16 11.64 1.02
CA ALA A 105 13.11 11.18 0.13
C ALA A 105 12.84 12.15 -1.02
N MET A 106 12.79 13.46 -0.76
CA MET A 106 12.63 14.47 -1.80
C MET A 106 13.81 14.47 -2.78
N ASP A 107 15.04 14.39 -2.28
CA ASP A 107 16.26 14.33 -3.09
C ASP A 107 16.28 13.07 -3.96
N ARG A 108 15.86 11.93 -3.39
CA ARG A 108 15.87 10.62 -4.07
C ARG A 108 14.95 10.57 -5.29
N VAL A 109 13.86 11.33 -5.27
CA VAL A 109 12.93 11.46 -6.41
C VAL A 109 13.18 12.72 -7.25
N GLY A 110 14.15 13.55 -6.86
CA GLY A 110 14.46 14.81 -7.54
C GLY A 110 13.33 15.83 -7.47
N LEU A 111 12.59 15.88 -6.36
CA LEU A 111 11.51 16.85 -6.18
C LEU A 111 12.08 18.26 -6.05
N ASP A 112 11.71 19.13 -6.99
CA ASP A 112 12.06 20.54 -6.93
C ASP A 112 11.37 21.20 -5.70
N PRO A 113 12.12 21.78 -4.75
CA PRO A 113 11.55 22.41 -3.57
C PRO A 113 10.64 23.60 -3.90
N ASP A 114 10.74 24.18 -5.10
CA ASP A 114 9.94 25.30 -5.59
C ASP A 114 8.89 24.88 -6.62
N ALA A 115 8.70 23.57 -6.84
CA ALA A 115 7.71 23.05 -7.77
C ALA A 115 6.29 23.59 -7.49
N ASP A 116 5.64 24.03 -8.56
CA ASP A 116 4.21 24.27 -8.61
C ASP A 116 3.53 22.99 -9.15
N ILE A 117 2.73 22.33 -8.32
CA ILE A 117 2.14 21.03 -8.63
C ILE A 117 0.65 21.23 -8.84
N GLU A 118 0.19 21.05 -10.08
CA GLU A 118 -1.22 21.21 -10.41
C GLU A 118 -2.11 20.29 -9.56
N GLY A 119 -3.06 20.87 -8.83
CA GLY A 119 -3.97 20.12 -7.94
C GLY A 119 -3.28 19.49 -6.74
N GLY A 120 -2.08 19.93 -6.37
CA GLY A 120 -1.34 19.46 -5.21
C GLY A 120 -0.62 20.59 -4.49
N LEU A 121 -0.13 20.33 -3.28
CA LEU A 121 0.66 21.29 -2.52
C LEU A 121 1.85 20.61 -1.86
N LEU A 122 3.05 21.15 -2.12
CA LEU A 122 4.19 20.99 -1.22
C LEU A 122 4.16 22.17 -0.24
N GLU A 123 3.84 21.91 1.03
CA GLU A 123 3.76 22.96 2.03
C GLU A 123 5.15 23.58 2.27
N ARG A 124 5.19 24.90 2.41
CA ARG A 124 6.40 25.67 2.68
C ARG A 124 6.20 26.57 3.88
N LYS A 125 7.25 26.67 4.69
CA LYS A 125 7.35 27.61 5.81
C LYS A 125 8.62 28.43 5.67
N ASP A 126 8.49 29.76 5.68
CA ASP A 126 9.61 30.69 5.46
C ASP A 126 10.41 30.39 4.18
N GLY A 127 9.71 29.99 3.11
CA GLY A 127 10.31 29.66 1.81
C GLY A 127 11.01 28.29 1.76
N ARG A 128 10.86 27.43 2.77
CA ARG A 128 11.45 26.08 2.78
C ARG A 128 10.36 25.00 2.80
N PRO A 129 10.51 23.90 2.04
CA PRO A 129 9.60 22.76 2.13
C PRO A 129 9.54 22.18 3.55
N THR A 130 8.34 21.97 4.05
CA THR A 130 8.11 21.28 5.33
C THR A 130 8.11 19.76 5.18
N GLY A 131 8.12 19.27 3.93
CA GLY A 131 7.98 17.86 3.59
C GLY A 131 6.54 17.34 3.62
N LEU A 132 5.56 18.19 3.98
CA LEU A 132 4.15 17.86 3.87
C LEU A 132 3.66 18.04 2.43
N LEU A 133 3.12 16.97 1.86
CA LEU A 133 2.56 16.89 0.52
C LEU A 133 1.05 16.67 0.63
N LEU A 134 0.25 17.41 -0.16
CA LEU A 134 -1.20 17.26 -0.25
C LEU A 134 -1.66 16.96 -1.68
N ASP A 135 -2.72 16.17 -1.79
CA ASP A 135 -3.41 15.80 -3.02
C ASP A 135 -2.44 15.31 -4.12
N ASN A 136 -2.44 15.93 -5.31
CA ASN A 136 -1.62 15.47 -6.42
C ASN A 136 -0.11 15.49 -6.11
N ALA A 137 0.34 16.26 -5.12
CA ALA A 137 1.75 16.26 -4.72
C ALA A 137 2.20 14.91 -4.13
N VAL A 138 1.28 14.13 -3.56
CA VAL A 138 1.58 12.78 -3.07
C VAL A 138 1.95 11.83 -4.23
N THR A 139 1.41 12.06 -5.43
CA THR A 139 1.62 11.19 -6.60
C THR A 139 3.07 11.20 -7.11
N VAL A 140 3.88 12.20 -6.74
CA VAL A 140 5.33 12.23 -7.02
C VAL A 140 6.03 10.97 -6.50
N PHE A 141 5.52 10.39 -5.41
CA PHE A 141 6.07 9.19 -4.79
C PHE A 141 5.40 7.89 -5.27
N GLN A 142 4.45 7.96 -6.22
CA GLN A 142 3.68 6.80 -6.66
C GLN A 142 4.56 5.70 -7.26
N GLY A 143 5.58 6.09 -8.03
CA GLY A 143 6.55 5.15 -8.63
C GLY A 143 7.33 4.31 -7.61
N ILE A 144 7.42 4.73 -6.34
CA ILE A 144 8.05 3.92 -5.28
C ILE A 144 7.17 2.74 -4.89
N PHE A 145 5.84 2.92 -4.92
CA PHE A 145 4.91 1.84 -4.62
C PHE A 145 4.77 0.84 -5.79
N ASP A 146 4.84 1.34 -7.02
CA ASP A 146 4.61 0.53 -8.23
C ASP A 146 5.79 -0.41 -8.56
N GLN A 147 6.97 -0.18 -7.97
CA GLN A 147 8.20 -0.93 -8.23
C GLN A 147 8.44 -2.13 -7.31
N ALA A 148 7.44 -2.57 -6.54
CA ALA A 148 7.58 -3.79 -5.75
C ALA A 148 7.97 -4.98 -6.63
N ASP A 149 9.05 -5.67 -6.27
CA ASP A 149 9.51 -6.85 -6.99
C ASP A 149 8.52 -8.02 -6.85
N GLU A 150 8.70 -9.06 -7.67
CA GLU A 150 7.81 -10.22 -7.65
C GLU A 150 7.78 -10.89 -6.27
N ALA A 151 8.92 -10.96 -5.58
CA ALA A 151 9.01 -11.57 -4.25
C ALA A 151 8.14 -10.82 -3.22
N THR A 152 8.19 -9.49 -3.24
CA THR A 152 7.36 -8.62 -2.39
C THR A 152 5.89 -8.76 -2.73
N LYS A 153 5.53 -8.78 -4.03
CA LYS A 153 4.14 -8.97 -4.47
C LYS A 153 3.59 -10.33 -4.06
N ARG A 154 4.39 -11.40 -4.13
CA ARG A 154 4.02 -12.74 -3.65
C ARG A 154 3.72 -12.73 -2.15
N GLN A 155 4.62 -12.17 -1.35
CA GLN A 155 4.43 -12.09 0.10
C GLN A 155 3.18 -11.28 0.44
N ALA A 156 2.99 -10.13 -0.22
CA ALA A 156 1.80 -9.29 -0.08
C ALA A 156 0.50 -10.05 -0.35
N LEU A 157 0.41 -10.82 -1.43
CA LEU A 157 -0.77 -11.63 -1.77
C LEU A 157 -1.01 -12.76 -0.75
N LEU A 158 0.05 -13.36 -0.20
CA LEU A 158 -0.06 -14.41 0.82
C LEU A 158 -0.57 -13.85 2.16
N ASP A 159 -0.04 -12.70 2.59
CA ASP A 159 -0.48 -12.04 3.82
C ASP A 159 -1.91 -11.54 3.70
N ALA A 160 -2.24 -10.89 2.57
CA ALA A 160 -3.60 -10.46 2.28
C ALA A 160 -4.59 -11.62 2.27
N GLN A 161 -4.21 -12.76 1.67
CA GLN A 161 -5.01 -13.96 1.70
C GLN A 161 -5.25 -14.46 3.13
N ALA A 162 -4.21 -14.50 3.97
CA ALA A 162 -4.32 -15.00 5.33
C ALA A 162 -5.36 -14.19 6.11
N ASP A 163 -5.31 -12.87 5.98
CA ASP A 163 -6.28 -11.95 6.60
C ASP A 163 -7.69 -12.14 6.05
N CYS A 164 -7.84 -12.19 4.72
CA CYS A 164 -9.14 -12.40 4.08
C CYS A 164 -9.78 -13.74 4.51
N LEU A 165 -9.02 -14.83 4.48
CA LEU A 165 -9.50 -16.15 4.89
C LEU A 165 -9.87 -16.20 6.37
N ALA A 166 -9.09 -15.54 7.24
CA ALA A 166 -9.39 -15.43 8.66
C ALA A 166 -10.71 -14.66 8.92
N ALA A 167 -11.04 -13.69 8.06
CA ALA A 167 -12.32 -12.97 8.07
C ALA A 167 -13.48 -13.72 7.37
N GLY A 168 -13.22 -14.90 6.80
CA GLY A 168 -14.22 -15.70 6.07
C GLY A 168 -14.43 -15.30 4.61
N LEU A 169 -13.62 -14.40 4.05
CA LEU A 169 -13.59 -14.09 2.62
C LEU A 169 -12.92 -15.24 1.87
N THR A 170 -13.61 -15.79 0.88
CA THR A 170 -13.11 -16.90 0.04
C THR A 170 -12.94 -16.53 -1.42
N MET A 171 -13.32 -15.30 -1.78
CA MET A 171 -13.14 -14.72 -3.10
C MET A 171 -13.07 -13.20 -2.99
N VAL A 172 -12.27 -12.59 -3.87
CA VAL A 172 -12.13 -11.15 -4.00
C VAL A 172 -12.26 -10.73 -5.46
N CYS A 173 -12.89 -9.59 -5.70
CA CYS A 173 -12.88 -8.90 -6.99
C CYS A 173 -11.79 -7.83 -6.96
N ASP A 174 -10.60 -8.15 -7.46
CA ASP A 174 -9.43 -7.26 -7.41
C ASP A 174 -9.41 -6.34 -8.64
N ALA A 175 -9.56 -5.04 -8.41
CA ALA A 175 -9.73 -4.05 -9.44
C ALA A 175 -8.44 -3.32 -9.83
N GLY A 176 -8.24 -3.16 -11.14
CA GLY A 176 -7.17 -2.33 -11.69
C GLY A 176 -5.83 -3.05 -11.84
N LEU A 177 -5.82 -4.36 -12.01
CA LEU A 177 -4.59 -5.14 -12.15
C LEU A 177 -3.95 -4.96 -13.53
N ASP A 178 -2.62 -4.90 -13.58
CA ASP A 178 -1.88 -5.06 -14.83
C ASP A 178 -1.74 -6.54 -15.22
N THR A 179 -1.40 -6.79 -16.48
CA THR A 179 -1.25 -8.15 -17.01
C THR A 179 -0.17 -8.96 -16.29
N ASN A 180 0.93 -8.33 -15.89
CA ASN A 180 2.03 -9.00 -15.17
C ASN A 180 1.59 -9.51 -13.79
N THR A 181 0.76 -8.75 -13.10
CA THR A 181 0.19 -9.10 -11.80
C THR A 181 -0.85 -10.20 -11.93
N ILE A 182 -1.68 -10.16 -12.97
CA ILE A 182 -2.61 -11.26 -13.28
C ILE A 182 -1.84 -12.55 -13.55
N ASP A 183 -0.76 -12.50 -14.34
CA ASP A 183 0.10 -13.65 -14.60
C ASP A 183 0.76 -14.18 -13.31
N LEU A 184 1.14 -13.29 -12.38
CA LEU A 184 1.69 -13.70 -11.08
C LEU A 184 0.65 -14.45 -10.24
N ILE A 185 -0.58 -13.94 -10.17
CA ILE A 185 -1.69 -14.56 -9.46
C ILE A 185 -1.98 -15.95 -10.04
N GLU A 186 -2.03 -16.07 -11.38
CA GLU A 186 -2.21 -17.35 -12.07
C GLU A 186 -1.09 -18.35 -11.70
N ARG A 187 0.18 -17.92 -11.72
CA ARG A 187 1.31 -18.77 -11.30
C ARG A 187 1.17 -19.23 -9.86
N MET A 188 0.81 -18.33 -8.94
CA MET A 188 0.64 -18.67 -7.52
C MET A 188 -0.55 -19.61 -7.28
N HIS A 189 -1.61 -19.52 -8.08
CA HIS A 189 -2.71 -20.49 -8.08
C HIS A 189 -2.26 -21.86 -8.61
N ALA A 190 -1.49 -21.89 -9.71
CA ALA A 190 -0.96 -23.12 -10.30
C ALA A 190 0.03 -23.85 -9.37
N GLU A 191 0.85 -23.10 -8.64
CA GLU A 191 1.71 -23.61 -7.57
C GLU A 191 0.91 -24.08 -6.34
N GLY A 192 -0.36 -23.68 -6.25
CA GLY A 192 -1.23 -23.99 -5.12
C GLY A 192 -0.83 -23.24 -3.85
N VAL A 193 -0.12 -22.12 -3.91
CA VAL A 193 0.19 -21.30 -2.72
C VAL A 193 -0.89 -20.26 -2.46
N LEU A 194 -1.45 -19.68 -3.52
CA LEU A 194 -2.65 -18.85 -3.43
C LEU A 194 -3.89 -19.76 -3.52
N LYS A 195 -4.78 -19.62 -2.55
CA LYS A 195 -5.98 -20.42 -2.29
C LYS A 195 -7.25 -19.60 -2.43
N ILE A 196 -7.22 -18.32 -2.07
CA ILE A 196 -8.33 -17.39 -2.25
C ILE A 196 -8.60 -17.22 -3.75
N ARG A 197 -9.88 -17.18 -4.12
CA ARG A 197 -10.29 -16.98 -5.51
C ARG A 197 -10.18 -15.52 -5.89
N VAL A 198 -9.75 -15.23 -7.10
CA VAL A 198 -9.55 -13.85 -7.56
C VAL A 198 -10.29 -13.62 -8.87
N TYR A 199 -11.31 -12.77 -8.83
CA TYR A 199 -11.86 -12.16 -10.03
C TYR A 199 -11.03 -10.91 -10.35
N ALA A 200 -10.08 -11.04 -11.27
CA ALA A 200 -9.19 -9.95 -11.67
C ALA A 200 -9.87 -9.02 -12.69
N MET A 201 -10.04 -7.75 -12.35
CA MET A 201 -10.45 -6.71 -13.30
C MET A 201 -9.21 -6.01 -13.83
N VAL A 202 -8.92 -6.23 -15.11
CA VAL A 202 -7.77 -5.63 -15.79
C VAL A 202 -7.90 -4.10 -15.82
N SER A 203 -6.79 -3.40 -15.60
CA SER A 203 -6.70 -1.94 -15.70
C SER A 203 -6.91 -1.45 -17.14
N ASP A 204 -7.52 -0.27 -17.27
CA ASP A 204 -7.79 0.41 -18.53
C ASP A 204 -6.51 1.04 -19.12
N ALA A 205 -5.62 0.18 -19.61
CA ALA A 205 -4.43 0.57 -20.36
C ALA A 205 -4.39 -0.16 -21.70
N PRO A 206 -4.06 0.50 -22.83
CA PRO A 206 -4.07 -0.11 -24.15
C PRO A 206 -3.29 -1.43 -24.22
N ALA A 207 -2.14 -1.52 -23.55
CA ALA A 207 -1.32 -2.73 -23.51
C ALA A 207 -2.02 -3.89 -22.77
N ASN A 208 -2.70 -3.60 -21.66
CA ASN A 208 -3.41 -4.60 -20.87
C ASN A 208 -4.68 -5.09 -21.57
N LEU A 209 -5.45 -4.17 -22.15
CA LEU A 209 -6.67 -4.51 -22.89
C LEU A 209 -6.39 -5.31 -24.17
N SER A 210 -5.33 -4.96 -24.91
CA SER A 210 -4.98 -5.63 -26.17
C SER A 210 -4.76 -7.14 -26.00
N ARG A 211 -4.25 -7.57 -24.83
CA ARG A 211 -4.08 -8.99 -24.51
C ARG A 211 -5.42 -9.72 -24.47
N TYR A 212 -6.33 -9.27 -23.61
CA TYR A 212 -7.60 -9.95 -23.36
C TYR A 212 -8.65 -9.69 -24.44
N ALA A 213 -8.50 -8.64 -25.25
CA ALA A 213 -9.33 -8.42 -26.44
C ALA A 213 -9.20 -9.57 -27.46
N SER A 214 -8.02 -10.20 -27.55
CA SER A 214 -7.77 -11.29 -28.49
C SER A 214 -8.11 -12.68 -27.93
N THR A 215 -7.99 -12.87 -26.61
CA THR A 215 -8.16 -14.18 -25.96
C THR A 215 -9.50 -14.36 -25.24
N GLY A 216 -10.23 -13.28 -24.99
CA GLY A 216 -11.38 -13.29 -24.07
C GLY A 216 -10.96 -13.40 -22.59
N PRO A 217 -11.93 -13.55 -21.68
CA PRO A 217 -11.66 -13.67 -20.25
C PRO A 217 -10.90 -14.98 -19.95
N LEU A 218 -9.92 -14.91 -19.05
CA LEU A 218 -9.31 -16.10 -18.46
C LEU A 218 -10.28 -16.68 -17.42
N LEU A 219 -10.71 -17.93 -17.61
CA LEU A 219 -11.61 -18.62 -16.69
C LEU A 219 -10.91 -19.85 -16.12
N THR A 220 -10.74 -19.88 -14.81
CA THR A 220 -10.20 -21.04 -14.08
C THR A 220 -11.11 -21.35 -12.88
N ASP A 221 -10.86 -22.46 -12.19
CA ASP A 221 -11.55 -22.79 -10.92
C ASP A 221 -11.11 -21.88 -9.74
N ARG A 222 -10.14 -20.98 -9.99
CA ARG A 222 -9.51 -20.07 -9.03
C ARG A 222 -9.64 -18.61 -9.44
#